data_AF-A0A834R4M9-F1
#
_entry.id   AF-A0A834R4M9-F1
#
_cell.length_a   1.000
_cell.length_b   1.000
_cell.length_c   1.000
_cell.angle_alpha   90.00
_cell.angle_beta   90.00
_cell.angle_gamma   90.00
#
_symmetry.space_group_name_H-M   'P 1'
#
loop_
_entity.id
_entity.type
_entity.pdbx_description
1 polymer ?
#
loop_
_entity_poly.entity_id
_entity_poly.type
_entity_poly.pdbx_seq_one_letter_code
_entity_poly.pdbx_strand_id
1 'polypeptide(L)'
;MVRTRSSSLRQQDLDSIALEPVTISECSEPQQSLRPIPYSKSGKMYHSRTGIEILPTEIDLDSEDDEEIHIFETNRKRLNRIDTNSGKFMKIWNHFMLENRNKFVAEKHMLSACKEFVEINSKKIREQNLENALLTHLIFFISIGYFEFENIAEILQQFDILNASKENTESNLFD
;
A
#
# COMPACT_ATOMS: atom_id res chain seq x y z
N MET A 1 -15.21 -77.54 -13.23
CA MET A 1 -16.30 -78.12 -12.41
C MET A 1 -16.96 -76.97 -11.66
N VAL A 2 -17.94 -76.31 -12.28
CA VAL A 2 -18.63 -75.12 -11.73
C VAL A 2 -20.08 -75.51 -11.51
N ARG A 3 -20.53 -75.47 -10.25
CA ARG A 3 -21.93 -75.71 -9.87
C ARG A 3 -22.71 -74.40 -9.95
N THR A 4 -23.73 -74.43 -10.77
CA THR A 4 -24.89 -73.54 -10.80
C THR A 4 -25.70 -73.66 -9.50
N ARG A 5 -26.28 -72.55 -9.04
CA ARG A 5 -27.61 -72.54 -8.42
C ARG A 5 -28.36 -71.28 -8.82
N SER A 6 -29.42 -71.51 -9.59
CA SER A 6 -30.46 -70.56 -9.94
C SER A 6 -31.43 -70.39 -8.77
N SER A 7 -31.98 -69.20 -8.57
CA SER A 7 -33.34 -69.03 -8.04
C SER A 7 -33.90 -67.68 -8.47
N SER A 8 -35.12 -67.75 -8.97
CA SER A 8 -35.81 -66.77 -9.81
C SER A 8 -36.80 -65.90 -9.01
N LEU A 9 -36.95 -64.65 -9.48
CA LEU A 9 -38.13 -63.76 -9.40
C LEU A 9 -38.71 -63.36 -8.03
N ARG A 10 -38.79 -62.04 -7.78
CA ARG A 10 -40.05 -61.30 -7.86
C ARG A 10 -39.81 -59.79 -8.00
N GLN A 11 -40.32 -59.28 -9.10
CA GLN A 11 -40.60 -57.87 -9.40
C GLN A 11 -41.91 -57.48 -8.67
N GLN A 12 -41.98 -56.25 -8.16
CA GLN A 12 -43.07 -55.54 -7.44
C GLN A 12 -42.46 -55.09 -6.10
N ASP A 13 -42.15 -53.81 -5.88
CA ASP A 13 -43.12 -52.73 -5.78
C ASP A 13 -42.62 -51.39 -6.38
N LEU A 14 -43.43 -50.84 -7.28
CA LEU A 14 -43.48 -49.42 -7.59
C LEU A 14 -44.45 -48.80 -6.59
N ASP A 15 -44.07 -47.73 -5.90
CA ASP A 15 -44.78 -46.45 -5.94
C ASP A 15 -44.36 -45.49 -4.80
N SER A 16 -44.13 -44.24 -5.21
CA SER A 16 -44.47 -43.02 -4.47
C SER A 16 -43.73 -42.70 -3.16
N ILE A 17 -42.68 -41.88 -3.25
CA ILE A 17 -42.51 -40.75 -2.31
C ILE A 17 -42.12 -39.51 -3.13
N ALA A 18 -43.03 -38.54 -3.12
CA ALA A 18 -42.94 -37.26 -3.81
C ALA A 18 -41.73 -36.43 -3.32
N LEU A 19 -41.05 -35.77 -4.24
CA LEU A 19 -40.09 -34.71 -3.94
C LEU A 19 -40.89 -33.47 -3.52
N GLU A 20 -40.88 -33.13 -2.24
CA GLU A 20 -41.33 -31.81 -1.80
C GLU A 20 -40.25 -30.75 -2.09
N PRO A 21 -40.60 -29.56 -2.61
CA PRO A 21 -39.65 -28.49 -2.84
C PRO A 21 -39.24 -27.86 -1.51
N VAL A 22 -37.93 -27.85 -1.23
CA VAL A 22 -37.33 -27.11 -0.11
C VAL A 22 -37.58 -25.62 -0.31
N THR A 23 -38.41 -25.04 0.56
CA THR A 23 -38.59 -23.60 0.70
C THR A 23 -37.34 -22.99 1.34
N ILE A 24 -36.58 -22.22 0.54
CA ILE A 24 -35.48 -21.39 1.04
C ILE A 24 -36.10 -20.16 1.68
N SER A 25 -36.28 -20.18 2.99
CA SER A 25 -36.61 -19.01 3.78
C SER A 25 -35.72 -18.99 5.01
N GLU A 26 -34.63 -18.23 4.92
CA GLU A 26 -34.19 -17.31 5.97
C GLU A 26 -32.97 -16.53 5.48
N CYS A 27 -33.16 -15.23 5.24
CA CYS A 27 -32.07 -14.26 5.20
C CYS A 27 -31.37 -14.30 6.56
N SER A 28 -30.07 -14.54 6.58
CA SER A 28 -29.21 -14.28 7.74
C SER A 28 -27.94 -13.59 7.26
N GLU A 29 -27.59 -12.54 7.99
CA GLU A 29 -26.61 -11.46 7.73
C GLU A 29 -25.22 -11.95 7.27
N PRO A 30 -24.43 -11.11 6.58
CA PRO A 30 -23.12 -11.51 6.07
C PRO A 30 -22.20 -11.88 7.23
N GLN A 31 -21.84 -13.17 7.31
CA GLN A 31 -20.84 -13.65 8.26
C GLN A 31 -19.52 -12.95 7.96
N GLN A 32 -19.14 -12.02 8.83
CA GLN A 32 -17.78 -11.48 8.89
C GLN A 32 -16.83 -12.67 8.97
N SER A 33 -15.84 -12.72 8.08
CA SER A 33 -14.90 -13.82 7.98
C SER A 33 -14.09 -13.94 9.27
N LEU A 34 -14.51 -14.80 10.20
CA LEU A 34 -13.77 -15.10 11.41
C LEU A 34 -12.51 -15.89 11.01
N ARG A 35 -11.35 -15.22 10.99
CA ARG A 35 -10.08 -15.92 10.82
C ARG A 35 -9.87 -16.85 12.04
N PRO A 36 -9.33 -18.06 11.88
CA PRO A 36 -8.97 -18.90 13.00
C PRO A 36 -7.92 -18.22 13.87
N ILE A 37 -8.26 -17.91 15.12
CA ILE A 37 -7.34 -17.27 16.08
C ILE A 37 -6.31 -18.31 16.54
N PRO A 38 -4.99 -18.05 16.44
CA PRO A 38 -3.99 -18.92 17.05
C PRO A 38 -4.06 -18.78 18.58
N TYR A 39 -4.75 -19.71 19.25
CA TYR A 39 -4.89 -19.69 20.70
C TYR A 39 -3.57 -20.00 21.42
N SER A 40 -3.21 -19.16 22.40
CA SER A 40 -2.31 -19.56 23.50
C SER A 40 -3.04 -20.61 24.37
N LYS A 41 -2.31 -21.43 25.15
CA LYS A 41 -2.93 -22.45 26.02
C LYS A 41 -3.94 -21.89 27.03
N SER A 42 -3.89 -20.59 27.32
CA SER A 42 -4.81 -19.87 28.21
C SER A 42 -5.90 -19.09 27.48
N GLY A 43 -5.90 -19.04 26.14
CA GLY A 43 -6.85 -18.28 25.33
C GLY A 43 -6.69 -16.76 25.42
N LYS A 44 -5.69 -16.27 26.16
CA LYS A 44 -5.38 -14.86 26.32
C LYS A 44 -4.33 -14.43 25.30
N MET A 45 -4.51 -13.24 24.74
CA MET A 45 -3.53 -12.58 23.89
C MET A 45 -3.14 -11.26 24.53
N TYR A 46 -1.94 -10.79 24.24
CA TYR A 46 -1.37 -9.59 24.84
C TYR A 46 -0.78 -8.73 23.74
N HIS A 47 -0.96 -7.41 23.85
CA HIS A 47 -0.30 -6.46 22.97
C HIS A 47 1.22 -6.60 23.13
N SER A 48 1.94 -6.79 22.02
CA SER A 48 3.39 -7.02 21.99
C SER A 48 4.18 -5.90 22.68
N ARG A 49 3.74 -4.64 22.51
CA ARG A 49 4.41 -3.45 23.01
C ARG A 49 4.12 -3.12 24.48
N THR A 50 2.88 -3.34 24.94
CA THR A 50 2.45 -2.91 26.29
C THR A 50 2.33 -4.09 27.26
N GLY A 51 2.26 -5.32 26.76
CA GLY A 51 2.00 -6.52 27.57
C GLY A 51 0.58 -6.54 28.16
N ILE A 52 -0.32 -5.67 27.72
CA ILE A 52 -1.71 -5.59 28.19
C ILE A 52 -2.55 -6.64 27.46
N GLU A 53 -3.47 -7.27 28.18
CA GLU A 53 -4.39 -8.28 27.63
C GLU A 53 -5.30 -7.65 26.56
N ILE A 54 -5.35 -8.26 25.37
CA ILE A 54 -6.17 -7.83 24.24
C ILE A 54 -7.60 -8.29 24.49
N LEU A 55 -8.56 -7.35 24.47
CA LEU A 55 -9.97 -7.71 24.55
C LEU A 55 -10.46 -8.31 23.23
N PRO A 56 -11.50 -9.18 23.24
CA PRO A 56 -12.06 -9.74 22.01
C PRO A 56 -12.50 -8.69 20.98
N THR A 57 -12.91 -7.50 21.43
CA THR A 57 -13.29 -6.36 20.57
C THR A 57 -12.09 -5.69 19.89
N GLU A 58 -10.89 -5.87 20.44
CA GLU A 58 -9.65 -5.23 20.01
C GLU A 58 -8.78 -6.17 19.17
N ILE A 59 -9.23 -7.41 18.97
CA ILE A 59 -8.44 -8.48 18.34
C ILE A 59 -8.07 -8.18 16.89
N ASP A 60 -8.91 -7.41 16.19
CA ASP A 60 -8.72 -6.99 14.80
C ASP A 60 -8.10 -5.58 14.70
N LEU A 61 -7.80 -4.92 15.83
CA LEU A 61 -7.13 -3.62 15.86
C LEU A 61 -5.62 -3.83 15.92
N ASP A 62 -4.94 -3.57 14.81
CA ASP A 62 -3.49 -3.66 14.73
C ASP A 62 -2.84 -2.47 15.48
N SER A 63 -2.12 -2.78 16.56
CA SER A 63 -1.40 -1.79 17.37
C SER A 63 0.01 -1.46 16.85
N GLU A 64 0.42 -2.07 15.72
CA GLU A 64 1.76 -1.93 15.12
C GLU A 64 1.88 -0.76 14.12
N ASP A 65 0.77 -0.11 13.75
CA ASP A 65 0.74 1.05 12.84
C ASP A 65 1.59 2.26 13.29
N ASP A 66 2.02 2.30 14.56
CA ASP A 66 2.82 3.40 15.14
C ASP A 66 4.33 3.33 14.81
N GLU A 67 4.87 2.19 14.37
CA GLU A 67 6.33 2.04 14.18
C GLU A 67 6.87 2.87 13.00
N GLU A 68 6.13 2.91 11.89
CA GLU A 68 6.54 3.68 10.71
C GLU A 68 6.59 5.19 11.00
N ILE A 69 5.64 5.68 11.80
CA ILE A 69 5.58 7.08 12.23
C ILE A 69 6.83 7.43 13.05
N HIS A 70 7.25 6.53 13.95
CA HIS A 70 8.45 6.73 14.76
C HIS A 70 9.74 6.79 13.91
N ILE A 71 9.87 5.90 12.92
CA ILE A 71 11.00 5.89 11.98
C ILE A 71 11.05 7.21 11.20
N PHE A 72 9.89 7.68 10.73
CA PHE A 72 9.80 8.94 10.00
C PHE A 72 10.20 10.13 10.87
N GLU A 73 9.71 10.22 12.10
CA GLU A 73 10.08 11.29 13.02
C GLU A 73 11.57 11.30 13.36
N THR A 74 12.15 10.13 13.54
CA THR A 74 13.58 9.96 13.78
C THR A 74 14.39 10.44 12.58
N ASN A 75 14.00 10.05 11.37
CA ASN A 75 14.63 10.52 10.14
C ASN A 75 14.49 12.03 9.94
N ARG A 76 13.32 12.60 10.24
CA ARG A 76 13.08 14.05 10.22
C ARG A 76 14.01 14.79 11.18
N LYS A 77 14.14 14.30 12.42
CA LYS A 77 15.08 14.88 13.42
C LYS A 77 16.53 14.81 12.94
N ARG A 78 16.94 13.72 12.28
CA ARG A 78 18.29 13.58 11.72
C ARG A 78 18.53 14.57 10.58
N LEU A 79 17.62 14.65 9.61
CA LEU A 79 17.72 15.60 8.49
C LEU A 79 17.66 17.05 8.96
N ASN A 80 16.93 17.36 10.03
CA ASN A 80 16.90 18.72 10.60
C ASN A 80 18.24 19.23 11.09
N ARG A 81 19.18 18.32 11.40
CA ARG A 81 20.55 18.68 11.77
C ARG A 81 21.47 18.92 10.56
N ILE A 82 20.99 18.65 9.35
CA ILE A 82 21.74 18.77 8.10
C ILE A 82 21.21 19.99 7.33
N ASP A 83 22.00 21.06 7.29
CA ASP A 83 21.67 22.31 6.59
C ASP A 83 22.33 22.41 5.20
N THR A 84 22.48 21.27 4.51
CA THR A 84 22.93 21.22 3.11
C THR A 84 21.73 21.24 2.17
N ASN A 85 21.93 21.63 0.90
CA ASN A 85 20.86 21.54 -0.11
C ASN A 85 20.35 20.10 -0.26
N SER A 86 21.23 19.10 -0.17
CA SER A 86 20.82 17.70 -0.13
C SER A 86 19.94 17.37 1.08
N GLY A 87 20.27 17.88 2.28
CA GLY A 87 19.46 17.71 3.48
C GLY A 87 18.08 18.35 3.36
N LYS A 88 18.00 19.56 2.79
CA LYS A 88 16.74 20.26 2.51
C LYS A 88 15.88 19.49 1.51
N PHE A 89 16.47 19.08 0.39
CA PHE A 89 15.80 18.27 -0.62
C PHE A 89 15.24 16.97 -0.04
N MET A 90 16.05 16.23 0.73
CA MET A 90 15.62 14.96 1.33
C MET A 90 14.45 15.13 2.32
N LYS A 91 14.32 16.28 2.98
CA LYS A 91 13.14 16.55 3.83
C LYS A 91 11.86 16.63 2.99
N ILE A 92 11.92 17.31 1.84
CA ILE A 92 10.79 17.47 0.93
C ILE A 92 10.43 16.11 0.33
N TRP A 93 11.43 15.36 -0.15
CA TRP A 93 11.24 14.01 -0.69
C TRP A 93 10.62 13.04 0.32
N ASN A 94 11.19 12.96 1.53
CA ASN A 94 10.68 12.05 2.55
C ASN A 94 9.25 12.40 2.94
N HIS A 95 8.94 13.70 3.09
CA HIS A 95 7.58 14.12 3.41
C HIS A 95 6.58 13.72 2.32
N PHE A 96 6.91 13.96 1.05
CA PHE A 96 6.11 13.51 -0.08
C PHE A 96 5.88 11.98 -0.07
N MET A 97 6.93 11.19 0.17
CA MET A 97 6.81 9.73 0.23
C MET A 97 5.94 9.26 1.40
N LEU A 98 5.98 9.95 2.55
CA LEU A 98 5.13 9.62 3.69
C LEU A 98 3.65 9.88 3.40
N GLU A 99 3.34 11.05 2.81
CA GLU A 99 1.97 11.40 2.42
C GLU A 99 1.41 10.42 1.39
N ASN A 100 2.28 9.84 0.55
CA ASN A 100 1.92 8.91 -0.51
C ASN A 100 2.31 7.46 -0.22
N ARG A 101 2.51 7.08 1.04
CA ARG A 101 3.03 5.75 1.42
C ARG A 101 2.18 4.59 0.91
N ASN A 102 0.85 4.77 0.89
CA ASN A 102 -0.09 3.77 0.39
C ASN A 102 -0.13 3.68 -1.15
N LYS A 103 0.37 4.70 -1.83
CA LYS A 103 0.38 4.82 -3.30
C LYS A 103 1.67 4.25 -3.89
N PHE A 104 2.81 4.53 -3.27
CA PHE A 104 4.12 4.17 -3.79
C PHE A 104 4.81 3.07 -2.98
N VAL A 105 4.24 1.86 -3.04
CA VAL A 105 4.71 0.70 -2.25
C VAL A 105 5.80 -0.14 -2.94
N ALA A 106 5.84 -0.15 -4.27
CA ALA A 106 6.72 -1.04 -5.04
C ALA A 106 7.73 -0.26 -5.90
N GLU A 107 8.85 -0.90 -6.23
CA GLU A 107 9.94 -0.34 -7.05
C GLU A 107 9.43 0.24 -8.37
N LYS A 108 8.54 -0.49 -9.06
CA LYS A 108 7.91 -0.06 -10.31
C LYS A 108 7.14 1.27 -10.20
N HIS A 109 6.83 1.73 -8.99
CA HIS A 109 6.15 3.00 -8.76
C HIS A 109 7.11 4.19 -8.70
N MET A 110 8.42 3.97 -8.55
CA MET A 110 9.38 5.05 -8.27
C MET A 110 9.43 6.12 -9.38
N LEU A 111 9.31 5.69 -10.65
CA LEU A 111 9.25 6.63 -11.77
C LEU A 111 8.02 7.54 -11.67
N SER A 112 6.85 6.94 -11.38
CA SER A 112 5.61 7.70 -11.18
C SER A 112 5.72 8.64 -9.98
N ALA A 113 6.31 8.17 -8.88
CA ALA A 113 6.56 8.96 -7.68
C ALA A 113 7.44 10.19 -7.97
N CYS A 114 8.52 10.04 -8.75
CA CYS A 114 9.37 11.18 -9.10
C CYS A 114 8.68 12.21 -10.00
N LYS A 115 7.85 11.77 -10.96
CA LYS A 115 7.07 12.67 -11.82
C LYS A 115 6.08 13.50 -11.00
N GLU A 116 5.32 12.84 -10.14
CA GLU A 116 4.34 13.49 -9.27
C GLU A 116 5.00 14.37 -8.20
N PHE A 117 6.16 13.94 -7.67
CA PHE A 117 6.97 14.75 -6.77
C PHE A 117 7.36 16.09 -7.40
N VAL A 118 7.85 16.06 -8.64
CA VAL A 118 8.23 17.25 -9.41
C VAL A 118 7.02 18.11 -9.74
N GLU A 119 5.89 17.50 -10.10
CA GLU A 119 4.63 18.21 -10.35
C GLU A 119 4.21 19.06 -9.14
N ILE A 120 4.26 18.48 -7.95
CA ILE A 120 3.84 19.13 -6.70
C ILE A 120 4.91 20.13 -6.20
N ASN A 121 6.19 19.76 -6.25
CA ASN A 121 7.26 20.49 -5.54
C ASN A 121 8.15 21.34 -6.44
N SER A 122 7.92 21.39 -7.75
CA SER A 122 8.74 22.14 -8.74
C SER A 122 9.11 23.56 -8.30
N LYS A 123 8.10 24.36 -7.94
CA LYS A 123 8.29 25.75 -7.48
C LYS A 123 9.17 25.83 -6.24
N LYS A 124 8.89 24.99 -5.24
CA LYS A 124 9.65 24.96 -3.98
C LYS A 124 11.12 24.56 -4.20
N ILE A 125 11.37 23.63 -5.13
CA ILE A 125 12.72 23.20 -5.50
C ILE A 125 13.48 24.36 -6.16
N ARG A 126 12.83 25.07 -7.10
CA ARG A 126 13.40 26.23 -7.80
C ARG A 126 13.71 27.39 -6.84
N GLU A 127 12.74 27.80 -6.02
CA GLU A 127 12.90 28.90 -5.05
C GLU A 127 14.01 28.65 -4.04
N GLN A 128 14.26 27.38 -3.69
CA GLN A 128 15.29 26.99 -2.72
C GLN A 128 16.62 26.59 -3.36
N ASN A 129 16.78 26.70 -4.69
CA ASN A 129 17.97 26.31 -5.45
C ASN A 129 18.39 24.84 -5.20
N LEU A 130 17.43 23.92 -5.28
CA LEU A 130 17.60 22.49 -4.97
C LEU A 130 17.70 21.58 -6.22
N GLU A 131 17.87 22.13 -7.41
CA GLU A 131 17.90 21.40 -8.70
C GLU A 131 19.06 20.41 -8.77
N ASN A 132 20.25 20.80 -8.30
CA ASN A 132 21.40 19.89 -8.24
C ASN A 132 21.15 18.71 -7.28
N ALA A 133 20.39 18.95 -6.19
CA ALA A 133 20.00 17.89 -5.27
C ALA A 133 18.96 16.95 -5.89
N LEU A 134 18.01 17.50 -6.67
CA LEU A 134 17.08 16.71 -7.49
C LEU A 134 17.86 15.83 -8.48
N LEU A 135 18.75 16.41 -9.29
CA LEU A 135 19.57 15.67 -10.26
C LEU A 135 20.39 14.57 -9.59
N THR A 136 21.05 14.88 -8.46
CA THR A 136 21.83 13.91 -7.69
C THR A 136 20.96 12.75 -7.21
N HIS A 137 19.74 13.03 -6.77
CA HIS A 137 18.79 12.01 -6.33
C HIS A 137 18.32 11.12 -7.50
N LEU A 138 18.09 11.71 -8.67
CA LEU A 138 17.76 10.95 -9.89
C LEU A 138 18.92 10.05 -10.35
N ILE A 139 20.16 10.54 -10.29
CA ILE A 139 21.37 9.75 -10.59
C ILE A 139 21.50 8.59 -9.59
N PHE A 140 21.15 8.80 -8.33
CA PHE A 140 21.12 7.73 -7.33
C PHE A 140 20.14 6.60 -7.72
N PHE A 141 18.99 6.92 -8.34
CA PHE A 141 18.08 5.89 -8.84
C PHE A 141 18.65 5.09 -10.01
N ILE A 142 19.49 5.69 -10.86
CA ILE A 142 20.23 4.93 -11.87
C ILE A 142 21.25 3.99 -11.21
N SER A 143 21.99 4.46 -10.21
CA SER A 143 23.07 3.67 -9.61
C SER A 143 22.57 2.42 -8.87
N ILE A 144 21.34 2.45 -8.36
CA ILE A 144 20.67 1.30 -7.74
C ILE A 144 19.84 0.47 -8.74
N GLY A 145 19.81 0.86 -10.02
CA GLY A 145 19.16 0.11 -11.10
C GLY A 145 17.65 0.33 -11.22
N TYR A 146 17.11 1.41 -10.64
CA TYR A 146 15.68 1.71 -10.74
C TYR A 146 15.34 2.46 -12.03
N PHE A 147 16.25 3.31 -12.52
CA PHE A 147 16.05 4.16 -13.68
C PHE A 147 17.09 3.91 -14.78
N GLU A 148 16.68 4.20 -16.01
CA GLU A 148 17.55 4.44 -17.17
C GLU A 148 17.80 5.95 -17.35
N PHE A 149 18.75 6.33 -18.21
CA PHE A 149 19.10 7.73 -18.45
C PHE A 149 17.92 8.54 -19.03
N GLU A 150 17.09 7.88 -19.84
CA GLU A 150 15.89 8.42 -20.47
C GLU A 150 14.87 8.88 -19.43
N ASN A 151 14.76 8.17 -18.30
CA ASN A 151 13.86 8.56 -17.22
C ASN A 151 14.27 9.88 -16.57
N ILE A 152 15.56 10.14 -16.41
CA ILE A 152 16.06 11.41 -15.87
C ILE A 152 15.70 12.55 -16.81
N ALA A 153 15.96 12.37 -18.11
CA ALA A 153 15.66 13.39 -19.12
C ALA A 153 14.17 13.76 -19.11
N GLU A 154 13.29 12.76 -19.04
CA GLU A 154 11.84 12.98 -18.97
C GLU A 154 11.43 13.78 -17.71
N ILE A 155 11.94 13.41 -16.54
CA ILE A 155 11.60 14.09 -15.27
C ILE A 155 12.12 15.54 -15.27
N LEU A 156 13.34 15.78 -15.75
CA LEU A 156 13.92 17.12 -15.80
C LEU A 156 13.21 18.01 -16.83
N GLN A 157 12.85 17.46 -17.99
CA GLN A 157 12.06 18.19 -18.97
C GLN A 157 10.71 18.61 -18.38
N GLN A 158 10.03 17.71 -17.66
CA GLN A 158 8.80 18.04 -16.95
C GLN A 158 9.02 19.15 -15.91
N PHE A 159 10.10 19.06 -15.13
CA PHE A 159 10.47 20.08 -14.14
C PHE A 159 10.64 21.47 -14.78
N ASP A 160 11.30 21.55 -15.93
CA ASP A 160 11.51 22.83 -16.64
C ASP A 160 10.19 23.40 -17.18
N ILE A 161 9.34 22.57 -17.79
CA ILE A 161 8.02 22.99 -18.30
C ILE A 161 7.14 23.57 -17.17
N LEU A 162 7.15 22.92 -16.00
CA LEU A 162 6.35 23.35 -14.85
C LEU A 162 6.81 24.68 -14.26
N ASN A 163 8.11 24.99 -14.35
CA ASN A 163 8.63 26.26 -13.88
C ASN A 163 8.43 27.37 -14.92
N ALA A 164 8.62 27.08 -16.21
CA ALA A 164 8.38 28.05 -17.30
C ALA A 164 6.91 28.46 -17.44
N SER A 165 5.96 27.55 -17.23
CA SER A 165 4.52 27.86 -17.30
C SER A 165 4.06 28.81 -16.18
N LYS A 166 4.71 28.77 -15.02
CA LYS A 166 4.31 29.57 -13.84
C LYS A 166 4.88 30.99 -13.85
N GLU A 167 6.07 31.22 -14.39
CA GLU A 167 6.63 32.57 -14.61
C GLU A 167 5.73 33.43 -15.50
N ASN A 168 5.12 32.82 -16.52
CA ASN A 168 4.18 33.48 -17.42
C ASN A 168 2.83 33.84 -16.75
N THR A 169 2.43 33.11 -15.72
CA THR A 169 1.14 33.35 -15.04
C THR A 169 1.24 34.49 -14.02
N GLU A 170 2.37 34.57 -13.30
CA GLU A 170 2.62 35.66 -12.35
C GLU A 170 2.85 37.00 -13.07
N SER A 171 3.43 36.97 -14.28
CA SER A 171 3.64 38.18 -15.10
C SER A 171 2.32 38.80 -15.62
N ASN A 172 1.33 37.96 -15.96
CA ASN A 172 0.03 38.41 -16.47
C ASN A 172 -0.97 38.87 -15.38
N LEU A 173 -0.61 38.78 -14.09
CA LEU A 173 -1.47 39.24 -12.99
C LEU A 173 -1.17 40.69 -12.56
N PHE A 174 -0.08 41.27 -13.08
CA PHE A 174 0.36 42.64 -12.77
C PHE A 174 0.29 43.60 -13.97
N ASP A 175 -0.26 43.14 -15.09
CA ASP A 175 -0.67 43.95 -16.25
C ASP A 175 -2.20 44.15 -16.26
#